data_AF-D6Z103-F1
#
_entry.id   AF-D6Z103-F1
#
_cell.length_a   1.000
_cell.length_b   1.000
_cell.length_c   1.000
_cell.angle_alpha   90.00
_cell.angle_beta   90.00
_cell.angle_gamma   90.00
#
_symmetry.space_group_name_H-M   'P 1'
#
loop_
_entity.id
_entity.type
_entity.pdbx_description
1 polymer ?
#
loop_
_entity_poly.entity_id
_entity_poly.type
_entity_poly.pdbx_seq_one_letter_code
_entity_poly.pdbx_strand_id
1 'polypeptide(L)'
;MLASLGIRVGKRATLQAWTEVAFQAEPKCPKSDRPDGLLVLHTGKNQWRAIIEAKIGNALIDEEQLRNYLQIAKQNKIDAVITVSNQFVALPTHHPVKVPKNLVKGIGLYHWSWMYTVTQATLLLEQNAVESADQHFILEEVRRYLSHESSGITRFTSMNKEWKDVVGKVKSGALLGKNTEEVQNTVSSWHQEQRDLCLVMSRRLGEAVKLKLPRAHSTDPVVRLKDDCEVLAKDKILKCILEIPNAATDVEVVADLTKRTIICSMKLAAPQDKKRATARVNWLARQLAKADPEGMYIKALRPGRAEETQAPLAEVLADPAVLDLPNSAVAPNAFEIFYMMDLAGRFGGNKIFIDELETAVPHFYEQAGQKLRAWVPPPPKIHRRDPATTEQAPEPAECDEEPGDDREEV
;
A
#
# COMPACT_ATOMS: atom_id res chain seq x y z
N MET A 1 3.63 10.65 -13.00
CA MET A 1 3.33 11.94 -12.30
C MET A 1 1.97 12.54 -12.67
N LEU A 2 1.75 13.29 -13.76
CA LEU A 2 0.49 14.05 -13.99
C LEU A 2 -0.84 13.25 -13.81
N ALA A 3 -0.85 11.95 -14.12
CA ALA A 3 -2.00 11.07 -13.86
C ALA A 3 -2.44 11.04 -12.38
N SER A 4 -1.54 11.28 -11.42
CA SER A 4 -1.87 11.36 -9.98
C SER A 4 -2.62 12.63 -9.59
N LEU A 5 -2.68 13.62 -10.48
CA LEU A 5 -3.53 14.81 -10.36
C LEU A 5 -4.91 14.62 -11.03
N GLY A 6 -5.19 13.43 -11.57
CA GLY A 6 -6.36 13.15 -12.41
C GLY A 6 -6.20 13.57 -13.87
N ILE A 7 -5.01 14.01 -14.29
CA ILE A 7 -4.78 14.58 -15.63
C ILE A 7 -4.30 13.50 -16.58
N ARG A 8 -5.14 13.22 -17.58
CA ARG A 8 -4.86 12.18 -18.59
C ARG A 8 -3.96 12.72 -19.70
N VAL A 9 -2.71 12.29 -19.71
CA VAL A 9 -1.78 12.50 -20.84
C VAL A 9 -2.05 11.43 -21.91
N GLY A 10 -2.52 11.83 -23.08
CA GLY A 10 -2.75 10.93 -24.22
C GLY A 10 -1.53 10.82 -25.15
N LYS A 11 -1.47 9.80 -26.02
CA LYS A 11 -0.34 9.58 -26.96
C LYS A 11 -0.03 10.76 -27.91
N ARG A 12 -0.97 11.70 -28.09
CA ARG A 12 -0.82 12.92 -28.93
C ARG A 12 -0.74 14.21 -28.11
N ALA A 13 -0.63 14.12 -26.78
CA ALA A 13 -0.49 15.29 -25.93
C ALA A 13 0.98 15.73 -25.92
N THR A 14 1.22 17.04 -25.96
CA THR A 14 2.56 17.62 -25.85
C THR A 14 2.68 18.38 -24.54
N LEU A 15 3.74 18.08 -23.78
CA LEU A 15 4.07 18.74 -22.52
C LEU A 15 5.25 19.68 -22.77
N GLN A 16 5.11 20.93 -22.35
CA GLN A 16 6.17 21.93 -22.32
C GLN A 16 6.43 22.32 -20.86
N ALA A 17 7.70 22.52 -20.52
CA ALA A 17 8.13 23.04 -19.24
C ALA A 17 8.92 24.33 -19.49
N TRP A 18 8.53 25.40 -18.82
CA TRP A 18 9.15 26.71 -18.91
C TRP A 18 9.71 27.08 -17.54
N THR A 19 10.99 27.39 -17.46
CA THR A 19 11.57 28.09 -16.31
C THR A 19 11.46 29.61 -16.51
N GLU A 20 11.82 30.39 -15.50
CA GLU A 20 12.06 31.83 -15.67
C GLU A 20 10.84 32.62 -16.21
N VAL A 21 9.63 32.23 -15.81
CA VAL A 21 8.40 32.81 -16.33
C VAL A 21 8.13 34.19 -15.73
N ALA A 22 7.59 35.10 -16.53
CA ALA A 22 7.11 36.40 -16.09
C ALA A 22 5.62 36.53 -16.45
N PHE A 23 4.79 36.83 -15.45
CA PHE A 23 3.34 37.03 -15.62
C PHE A 23 3.00 38.52 -15.60
N GLN A 24 1.86 38.90 -16.20
CA GLN A 24 1.46 40.32 -16.36
C GLN A 24 0.97 41.00 -15.06
N ALA A 25 1.37 40.49 -13.89
CA ALA A 25 0.93 40.97 -12.58
C ALA A 25 1.76 42.17 -12.08
N GLU A 26 1.47 43.35 -12.65
CA GLU A 26 1.84 44.72 -12.20
C GLU A 26 3.32 45.08 -11.89
N PRO A 27 3.72 46.37 -11.99
CA PRO A 27 5.11 46.81 -11.78
C PRO A 27 5.65 46.72 -10.33
N LYS A 28 4.98 45.98 -9.45
CA LYS A 28 5.25 45.93 -7.99
C LYS A 28 5.31 44.53 -7.38
N CYS A 29 5.23 43.46 -8.17
CA CYS A 29 5.55 42.13 -7.67
C CYS A 29 7.09 42.06 -7.44
N PRO A 30 7.59 41.84 -6.20
CA PRO A 30 9.03 41.80 -5.96
C PRO A 30 9.67 40.61 -6.67
N LYS A 31 10.98 40.67 -6.95
CA LYS A 31 11.70 39.55 -7.60
C LYS A 31 11.63 38.21 -6.84
N SER A 32 11.25 38.22 -5.56
CA SER A 32 10.98 37.03 -4.74
C SER A 32 9.78 36.21 -5.19
N ASP A 33 8.83 36.82 -5.89
CA ASP A 33 7.51 36.24 -6.18
C ASP A 33 7.41 35.71 -7.62
N ARG A 34 8.57 35.46 -8.26
CA ARG A 34 8.65 34.72 -9.53
C ARG A 34 8.53 33.23 -9.22
N PRO A 35 7.63 32.45 -9.87
CA PRO A 35 7.62 31.01 -9.69
C PRO A 35 8.80 30.34 -10.40
N ASP A 36 9.24 29.19 -9.87
CA ASP A 36 10.33 28.40 -10.46
C ASP A 36 10.03 27.91 -11.88
N GLY A 37 8.75 27.63 -12.19
CA GLY A 37 8.37 27.29 -13.56
C GLY A 37 6.87 27.26 -13.85
N LEU A 38 6.56 26.94 -15.11
CA LEU A 38 5.23 26.73 -15.66
C LEU A 38 5.22 25.46 -16.51
N LEU A 39 4.35 24.51 -16.18
CA LEU A 39 4.00 23.40 -17.06
C LEU A 39 2.84 23.80 -17.97
N VAL A 40 2.92 23.42 -19.24
CA VAL A 40 1.85 23.58 -20.22
C VAL A 40 1.63 22.25 -20.93
N LEU A 41 0.45 21.65 -20.74
CA LEU A 41 0.02 20.44 -21.42
C LEU A 41 -1.00 20.78 -22.51
N HIS A 42 -0.67 20.52 -23.77
CA HIS A 42 -1.60 20.60 -24.88
C HIS A 42 -2.21 19.22 -25.16
N THR A 43 -3.54 19.15 -25.23
CA THR A 43 -4.30 17.95 -25.58
C THR A 43 -5.31 18.28 -26.66
N GLY A 44 -4.88 18.14 -27.93
CA GLY A 44 -5.66 18.57 -29.08
C GLY A 44 -5.83 20.09 -29.09
N LYS A 45 -7.08 20.58 -28.99
CA LYS A 45 -7.40 22.02 -28.89
C LYS A 45 -7.37 22.55 -27.45
N ASN A 46 -7.37 21.68 -26.45
CA ASN A 46 -7.39 22.07 -25.05
C ASN A 46 -5.96 22.26 -24.53
N GLN A 47 -5.78 23.24 -23.66
CA GLN A 47 -4.52 23.52 -22.97
C GLN A 47 -4.79 23.53 -21.47
N TRP A 48 -3.90 22.92 -20.70
CA TRP A 48 -3.90 22.95 -19.25
C TRP A 48 -2.56 23.48 -18.75
N ARG A 49 -2.57 24.37 -17.77
CA ARG A 49 -1.39 25.10 -17.29
C ARG A 49 -1.25 24.98 -15.77
N ALA A 50 -0.02 24.79 -15.29
CA ALA A 50 0.27 24.76 -13.86
C ALA A 50 1.54 25.52 -13.51
N ILE A 51 1.45 26.43 -12.54
CA ILE A 51 2.64 27.01 -11.89
C ILE A 51 3.34 25.93 -11.07
N ILE A 52 4.67 25.90 -11.11
CA ILE A 52 5.54 25.08 -10.26
C ILE A 52 6.26 25.99 -9.28
N GLU A 53 6.26 25.58 -8.01
CA GLU A 53 7.06 26.15 -6.92
C GLU A 53 7.79 25.02 -6.19
N ALA A 54 9.09 25.15 -5.93
CA ALA A 54 9.95 24.07 -5.48
C ALA A 54 10.86 24.49 -4.32
N LYS A 55 10.77 23.81 -3.17
CA LYS A 55 11.61 24.04 -1.98
C LYS A 55 12.46 22.82 -1.66
N ILE A 56 13.76 23.01 -1.44
CA ILE A 56 14.71 21.95 -1.04
C ILE A 56 15.18 22.15 0.42
N GLY A 57 15.75 21.10 1.02
CA GLY A 57 16.25 21.13 2.39
C GLY A 57 15.13 21.34 3.41
N ASN A 58 15.39 22.24 4.37
CA ASN A 58 14.45 22.59 5.45
C ASN A 58 13.54 23.78 5.10
N ALA A 59 13.58 24.28 3.86
CA ALA A 59 12.71 25.37 3.43
C ALA A 59 11.25 24.87 3.34
N LEU A 60 10.36 25.50 4.11
CA LEU A 60 8.93 25.22 4.08
C LEU A 60 8.26 26.02 2.95
N ILE A 61 7.12 25.53 2.47
CA ILE A 61 6.25 26.30 1.58
C ILE A 61 5.61 27.40 2.44
N ASP A 62 5.79 28.66 2.04
CA ASP A 62 5.19 29.81 2.71
C ASP A 62 3.71 29.99 2.29
N GLU A 63 2.87 30.38 3.24
CA GLU A 63 1.45 30.66 2.97
C GLU A 63 1.27 31.95 2.18
N GLU A 64 2.07 33.00 2.44
CA GLU A 64 1.94 34.28 1.74
C GLU A 64 2.36 34.12 0.27
N GLN A 65 3.54 33.55 0.01
CA GLN A 65 4.01 33.19 -1.33
C GLN A 65 2.96 32.35 -2.10
N LEU A 66 2.35 31.35 -1.46
CA LEU A 66 1.33 30.51 -2.09
C LEU A 66 0.01 31.25 -2.40
N ARG A 67 -0.41 32.16 -1.51
CA ARG A 67 -1.57 33.04 -1.77
C ARG A 67 -1.32 33.92 -2.99
N ASN A 68 -0.10 34.43 -3.16
CA ASN A 68 0.29 35.25 -4.32
C ASN A 68 0.25 34.42 -5.62
N TYR A 69 0.79 33.20 -5.63
CA TYR A 69 0.70 32.32 -6.81
C TYR A 69 -0.73 31.94 -7.19
N LEU A 70 -1.64 31.73 -6.23
CA LEU A 70 -3.06 31.50 -6.51
C LEU A 70 -3.74 32.74 -7.14
N GLN A 71 -3.35 33.96 -6.73
CA GLN A 71 -3.84 35.19 -7.37
C GLN A 71 -3.30 35.34 -8.81
N ILE A 72 -1.99 35.14 -9.00
CA ILE A 72 -1.35 35.16 -10.33
C ILE A 72 -2.01 34.13 -11.25
N ALA A 73 -2.24 32.90 -10.77
CA ALA A 73 -2.94 31.88 -11.53
C ALA A 73 -4.34 32.31 -11.95
N LYS A 74 -5.11 32.91 -11.03
CA LYS A 74 -6.46 33.42 -11.31
C LYS A 74 -6.48 34.51 -12.38
N GLN A 75 -5.56 35.48 -12.30
CA GLN A 75 -5.45 36.58 -13.26
C GLN A 75 -5.05 36.07 -14.66
N ASN A 76 -4.11 35.13 -14.74
CA ASN A 76 -3.57 34.61 -15.99
C ASN A 76 -4.37 33.40 -16.55
N LYS A 77 -5.49 33.05 -15.91
CA LYS A 77 -6.37 31.90 -16.23
C LYS A 77 -5.63 30.54 -16.19
N ILE A 78 -4.66 30.40 -15.31
CA ILE A 78 -3.87 29.17 -15.13
C ILE A 78 -4.69 28.20 -14.29
N ASP A 79 -4.73 26.95 -14.73
CA ASP A 79 -5.62 25.93 -14.19
C ASP A 79 -5.19 25.38 -12.82
N ALA A 80 -3.88 25.47 -12.50
CA ALA A 80 -3.34 24.91 -11.26
C ALA A 80 -2.08 25.61 -10.71
N VAL A 81 -1.79 25.32 -9.44
CA VAL A 81 -0.50 25.54 -8.76
C VAL A 81 -0.08 24.19 -8.17
N ILE A 82 1.14 23.74 -8.48
CA ILE A 82 1.77 22.54 -7.91
C ILE A 82 2.98 22.98 -7.10
N THR A 83 3.03 22.61 -5.83
CA THR A 83 4.22 22.81 -5.00
C THR A 83 5.01 21.51 -4.88
N VAL A 84 6.34 21.59 -4.77
CA VAL A 84 7.24 20.46 -4.57
C VAL A 84 8.15 20.73 -3.37
N SER A 85 8.16 19.85 -2.36
CA SER A 85 9.08 20.00 -1.21
C SER A 85 9.42 18.67 -0.53
N ASN A 86 10.15 18.71 0.59
CA ASN A 86 10.36 17.54 1.45
C ASN A 86 9.16 17.22 2.37
N GLN A 87 8.07 17.99 2.30
CA GLN A 87 6.85 17.72 3.05
C GLN A 87 6.05 16.59 2.35
N PHE A 88 5.27 15.82 3.12
CA PHE A 88 4.43 14.75 2.58
C PHE A 88 2.95 14.99 2.95
N VAL A 89 2.03 14.86 1.98
CA VAL A 89 0.59 15.05 2.21
C VAL A 89 -0.26 13.99 1.55
N ALA A 90 -1.27 13.46 2.26
CA ALA A 90 -1.91 12.16 2.01
C ALA A 90 -2.28 11.83 0.55
N LEU A 91 -2.66 12.82 -0.27
CA LEU A 91 -2.84 12.70 -1.72
C LEU A 91 -2.24 13.93 -2.43
N PRO A 92 -1.88 13.84 -3.72
CA PRO A 92 -1.39 15.01 -4.48
C PRO A 92 -2.37 16.17 -4.54
N THR A 93 -3.67 15.93 -4.33
CA THR A 93 -4.75 16.93 -4.20
C THR A 93 -4.78 17.65 -2.85
N HIS A 94 -3.94 17.26 -1.90
CA HIS A 94 -3.80 17.89 -0.59
C HIS A 94 -2.57 18.78 -0.59
N HIS A 95 -2.49 19.69 0.39
CA HIS A 95 -1.42 20.67 0.48
C HIS A 95 -0.96 20.81 1.93
N PRO A 96 0.36 20.92 2.24
CA PRO A 96 0.85 20.92 3.61
C PRO A 96 0.47 22.19 4.37
N VAL A 97 0.35 23.30 3.64
CA VAL A 97 -0.18 24.57 4.14
C VAL A 97 -1.69 24.64 3.91
N LYS A 98 -2.46 25.02 4.95
CA LYS A 98 -3.90 25.25 4.85
C LYS A 98 -4.16 26.61 4.19
N VAL A 99 -4.83 26.61 3.04
CA VAL A 99 -5.19 27.84 2.33
C VAL A 99 -6.72 28.07 2.36
N PRO A 100 -7.21 29.31 2.53
CA PRO A 100 -8.63 29.63 2.43
C PRO A 100 -9.30 29.13 1.12
N LYS A 101 -10.41 28.38 1.25
CA LYS A 101 -11.11 27.72 0.12
C LYS A 101 -11.61 28.69 -0.98
N ASN A 102 -11.80 29.96 -0.66
CA ASN A 102 -12.18 31.01 -1.61
C ASN A 102 -11.06 31.36 -2.61
N LEU A 103 -9.79 31.23 -2.22
CA LEU A 103 -8.63 31.47 -3.10
C LEU A 103 -8.41 30.32 -4.09
N VAL A 104 -8.69 29.08 -3.67
CA VAL A 104 -8.55 27.85 -4.48
C VAL A 104 -9.76 27.62 -5.39
N LYS A 105 -10.80 28.48 -5.36
CA LYS A 105 -12.02 28.27 -6.14
C LYS A 105 -11.77 28.45 -7.64
N GLY A 106 -11.72 27.33 -8.36
CA GLY A 106 -11.50 27.25 -9.80
C GLY A 106 -10.04 27.03 -10.23
N ILE A 107 -9.14 26.79 -9.27
CA ILE A 107 -7.72 26.52 -9.51
C ILE A 107 -7.35 25.25 -8.74
N GLY A 108 -6.74 24.27 -9.40
CA GLY A 108 -6.23 23.08 -8.73
C GLY A 108 -5.02 23.42 -7.87
N LEU A 109 -5.07 23.18 -6.57
CA LEU A 109 -3.90 23.25 -5.69
C LEU A 109 -3.41 21.82 -5.42
N TYR A 110 -2.15 21.56 -5.77
CA TYR A 110 -1.55 20.24 -5.64
C TYR A 110 -0.18 20.29 -4.97
N HIS A 111 0.27 19.15 -4.45
CA HIS A 111 1.60 19.00 -3.86
C HIS A 111 2.23 17.65 -4.22
N TRP A 112 3.52 17.65 -4.53
CA TRP A 112 4.35 16.45 -4.64
C TRP A 112 5.51 16.53 -3.66
N SER A 113 5.91 15.41 -3.06
CA SER A 113 7.19 15.36 -2.36
C SER A 113 8.33 15.10 -3.34
N TRP A 114 9.54 15.58 -3.05
CA TRP A 114 10.72 15.25 -3.87
C TRP A 114 10.96 13.73 -3.96
N MET A 115 10.73 13.00 -2.86
CA MET A 115 10.80 11.53 -2.84
C MET A 115 9.78 10.85 -3.77
N TYR A 116 8.60 11.47 -3.99
CA TYR A 116 7.66 10.99 -4.99
C TYR A 116 8.25 11.18 -6.41
N THR A 117 8.84 12.33 -6.71
CA THR A 117 9.53 12.59 -7.99
C THR A 117 10.67 11.60 -8.23
N VAL A 118 11.56 11.39 -7.25
CA VAL A 118 12.66 10.41 -7.33
C VAL A 118 12.13 9.01 -7.61
N THR A 119 11.10 8.57 -6.89
CA THR A 119 10.53 7.23 -7.07
C THR A 119 9.85 7.05 -8.42
N GLN A 120 9.22 8.11 -8.96
CA GLN A 120 8.67 8.09 -10.31
C GLN A 120 9.77 8.01 -11.38
N ALA A 121 10.92 8.66 -11.17
CA ALA A 121 12.09 8.50 -12.05
C ALA A 121 12.68 7.09 -11.97
N THR A 122 12.86 6.53 -10.77
CA THR A 122 13.34 5.16 -10.56
C THR A 122 12.46 4.13 -11.29
N LEU A 123 11.14 4.16 -11.08
CA LEU A 123 10.21 3.23 -11.73
C LEU A 123 10.25 3.32 -13.26
N LEU A 124 10.36 4.52 -13.84
CA LEU A 124 10.45 4.71 -15.29
C LEU A 124 11.74 4.12 -15.89
N LEU A 125 12.85 4.20 -15.16
CA LEU A 125 14.14 3.63 -15.58
C LEU A 125 14.13 2.10 -15.46
N GLU A 126 13.67 1.55 -14.33
CA GLU A 126 13.61 0.10 -14.06
C GLU A 126 12.67 -0.63 -15.03
N GLN A 127 11.54 0.00 -15.39
CA GLN A 127 10.57 -0.55 -16.34
C GLN A 127 10.98 -0.35 -17.81
N ASN A 128 12.13 0.28 -18.09
CA ASN A 128 12.54 0.73 -19.43
C ASN A 128 11.43 1.48 -20.18
N ALA A 129 10.64 2.28 -19.47
CA ALA A 129 9.45 2.96 -19.99
C ALA A 129 9.77 4.22 -20.82
N VAL A 130 11.05 4.51 -21.04
CA VAL A 130 11.55 5.67 -21.78
C VAL A 130 12.26 5.17 -23.05
N GLU A 131 11.60 5.31 -24.19
CA GLU A 131 12.09 4.82 -25.50
C GLU A 131 13.31 5.60 -26.04
N SER A 132 13.45 6.87 -25.67
CA SER A 132 14.54 7.73 -26.13
C SER A 132 15.77 7.58 -25.22
N ALA A 133 16.91 7.20 -25.81
CA ALA A 133 18.18 7.07 -25.10
C ALA A 133 18.61 8.37 -24.41
N ASP A 134 18.44 9.53 -25.07
CA ASP A 134 18.77 10.83 -24.49
C ASP A 134 17.89 11.15 -23.27
N GLN A 135 16.59 10.87 -23.36
CA GLN A 135 15.66 11.05 -22.23
C GLN A 135 15.97 10.08 -21.09
N HIS A 136 16.39 8.85 -21.39
CA HIS A 136 16.80 7.86 -20.39
C HIS A 136 18.05 8.35 -19.64
N PHE A 137 19.08 8.81 -20.37
CA PHE A 137 20.30 9.38 -19.80
C PHE A 137 20.01 10.60 -18.91
N ILE A 138 19.19 11.55 -19.39
CA ILE A 138 18.79 12.72 -18.60
C ILE A 138 18.02 12.29 -17.34
N LEU A 139 17.12 11.32 -17.44
CA LEU A 139 16.34 10.84 -16.29
C LEU A 139 17.22 10.11 -15.26
N GLU A 140 18.23 9.38 -15.71
CA GLU A 140 19.23 8.73 -14.85
C GLU A 140 20.08 9.76 -14.10
N GLU A 141 20.59 10.80 -14.76
CA GLU A 141 21.34 11.87 -14.10
C GLU A 141 20.46 12.73 -13.19
N VAL A 142 19.19 12.95 -13.52
CA VAL A 142 18.21 13.56 -12.60
C VAL A 142 18.00 12.67 -11.36
N ARG A 143 17.78 11.37 -11.52
CA ARG A 143 17.68 10.42 -10.38
C ARG A 143 18.94 10.49 -9.52
N ARG A 144 20.12 10.48 -10.15
CA ARG A 144 21.43 10.53 -9.48
C ARG A 144 21.61 11.82 -8.68
N TYR A 145 21.33 12.99 -9.28
CA TYR A 145 21.41 14.28 -8.59
C TYR A 145 20.44 14.35 -7.40
N LEU A 146 19.16 14.01 -7.62
CA LEU A 146 18.14 14.07 -6.57
C LEU A 146 18.34 13.03 -5.45
N SER A 147 19.14 11.99 -5.69
CA SER A 147 19.51 10.98 -4.68
C SER A 147 20.82 11.30 -3.95
N HIS A 148 21.55 12.33 -4.37
CA HIS A 148 22.79 12.74 -3.71
C HIS A 148 22.49 13.62 -2.48
N GLU A 149 23.24 13.44 -1.40
CA GLU A 149 23.00 14.14 -0.12
C GLU A 149 23.00 15.68 -0.26
N SER A 150 23.82 16.20 -1.17
CA SER A 150 23.91 17.65 -1.44
C SER A 150 22.68 18.25 -2.14
N SER A 151 21.73 17.44 -2.61
CA SER A 151 20.46 17.94 -3.18
C SER A 151 19.55 18.56 -2.12
N GLY A 152 19.79 18.26 -0.84
CA GLY A 152 18.90 18.64 0.26
C GLY A 152 17.54 17.92 0.21
N ILE A 153 17.37 16.88 -0.60
CA ILE A 153 16.17 16.04 -0.62
C ILE A 153 16.28 15.03 0.51
N THR A 154 15.24 14.95 1.34
CA THR A 154 15.22 14.09 2.51
C THR A 154 13.99 13.19 2.51
N ARG A 155 14.20 11.95 2.95
CA ARG A 155 13.13 11.01 3.29
C ARG A 155 12.47 11.41 4.61
N PHE A 156 11.27 10.91 4.84
CA PHE A 156 10.72 10.91 6.18
C PHE A 156 11.57 9.97 7.05
N THR A 157 12.31 10.53 8.01
CA THR A 157 13.37 9.83 8.79
C THR A 157 13.17 9.92 10.30
N SER A 158 12.07 10.50 10.76
CA SER A 158 11.77 10.68 12.18
C SER A 158 10.30 10.96 12.40
N MET A 159 9.70 10.27 13.38
CA MET A 159 8.42 10.69 13.96
C MET A 159 8.49 12.10 14.60
N ASN A 160 7.33 12.72 14.76
CA ASN A 160 7.14 14.02 15.42
C ASN A 160 7.76 14.09 16.81
N LYS A 161 8.11 15.30 17.28
CA LYS A 161 8.76 15.55 18.57
C LYS A 161 8.05 14.90 19.76
N GLU A 162 6.72 14.83 19.74
CA GLU A 162 5.87 14.28 20.81
C GLU A 162 5.84 12.73 20.85
N TRP A 163 6.41 12.03 19.85
CA TRP A 163 6.32 10.58 19.72
C TRP A 163 6.70 9.81 21.00
N LYS A 164 7.85 10.16 21.59
CA LYS A 164 8.35 9.55 22.81
C LYS A 164 7.38 9.71 23.99
N ASP A 165 6.72 10.86 24.07
CA ASP A 165 5.78 11.19 25.14
C ASP A 165 4.42 10.50 24.93
N VAL A 166 3.95 10.39 23.68
CA VAL A 166 2.75 9.60 23.32
C VAL A 166 2.96 8.12 23.64
N VAL A 167 4.10 7.54 23.26
CA VAL A 167 4.48 6.16 23.61
C VAL A 167 4.61 6.01 25.14
N GLY A 168 5.20 6.99 25.82
CA GLY A 168 5.29 7.03 27.29
C GLY A 168 3.92 7.02 27.99
N LYS A 169 2.96 7.82 27.48
CA LYS A 169 1.57 7.87 27.95
C LYS A 169 0.84 6.54 27.75
N VAL A 170 1.00 5.89 26.60
CA VAL A 170 0.41 4.56 26.39
C VAL A 170 1.02 3.54 27.36
N LYS A 171 2.35 3.54 27.53
CA LYS A 171 3.05 2.65 28.47
C LYS A 171 2.58 2.82 29.92
N SER A 172 2.26 4.04 30.36
CA SER A 172 1.77 4.31 31.72
C SER A 172 0.26 4.10 31.90
N GLY A 173 -0.47 3.68 30.85
CA GLY A 173 -1.92 3.51 30.88
C GLY A 173 -2.71 4.83 30.81
N ALA A 174 -2.06 5.94 30.46
CA ALA A 174 -2.73 7.23 30.34
C ALA A 174 -3.67 7.28 29.13
N LEU A 175 -4.77 8.03 29.27
CA LEU A 175 -5.68 8.31 28.18
C LEU A 175 -5.02 9.28 27.17
N LEU A 176 -5.22 9.00 25.88
CA LEU A 176 -4.84 9.89 24.79
C LEU A 176 -6.11 10.61 24.32
N GLY A 177 -6.08 11.94 24.26
CA GLY A 177 -7.23 12.71 23.75
C GLY A 177 -7.21 12.78 22.23
N LYS A 178 -8.21 12.21 21.53
CA LYS A 178 -8.25 12.20 20.04
C LYS A 178 -8.22 13.58 19.36
N ASN A 179 -8.44 14.66 20.12
CA ASN A 179 -8.41 16.04 19.65
C ASN A 179 -7.14 16.81 20.07
N THR A 180 -6.19 16.20 20.78
CA THR A 180 -4.96 16.91 21.20
C THR A 180 -3.96 17.02 20.06
N GLU A 181 -3.17 18.10 20.07
CA GLU A 181 -2.16 18.35 19.04
C GLU A 181 -1.12 17.23 18.95
N GLU A 182 -0.70 16.65 20.08
CA GLU A 182 0.24 15.51 20.09
C GLU A 182 -0.30 14.29 19.31
N VAL A 183 -1.59 13.97 19.43
CA VAL A 183 -2.22 12.84 18.73
C VAL A 183 -2.36 13.17 17.24
N GLN A 184 -2.79 14.39 16.91
CA GLN A 184 -2.89 14.84 15.51
C GLN A 184 -1.54 14.91 14.81
N ASN A 185 -0.49 15.37 15.50
CA ASN A 185 0.88 15.41 14.99
C ASN A 185 1.44 14.00 14.79
N THR A 186 1.20 13.07 15.73
CA THR A 186 1.64 11.67 15.60
C THR A 186 0.93 10.94 14.47
N VAL A 187 -0.39 11.10 14.31
CA VAL A 187 -1.12 10.51 13.18
C VAL A 187 -0.69 11.15 11.86
N SER A 188 -0.45 12.47 11.84
CA SER A 188 0.07 13.16 10.65
C SER A 188 1.48 12.65 10.28
N SER A 189 2.37 12.43 11.25
CA SER A 189 3.68 11.79 11.02
C SER A 189 3.55 10.37 10.50
N TRP A 190 2.65 9.55 11.08
CA TRP A 190 2.35 8.21 10.58
C TRP A 190 1.84 8.25 9.13
N HIS A 191 1.00 9.22 8.76
CA HIS A 191 0.54 9.38 7.37
C HIS A 191 1.67 9.73 6.41
N GLN A 192 2.70 10.46 6.85
CA GLN A 192 3.88 10.73 6.03
C GLN A 192 4.72 9.46 5.87
N GLU A 193 4.97 8.75 6.97
CA GLU A 193 5.75 7.51 7.00
C GLU A 193 5.16 6.42 6.10
N GLN A 194 3.85 6.14 6.20
CA GLN A 194 3.15 5.19 5.32
C GLN A 194 3.43 5.40 3.83
N ARG A 195 3.77 6.64 3.45
CA ARG A 195 3.92 7.07 2.07
C ARG A 195 5.38 7.03 1.66
N ASP A 196 6.35 7.34 2.52
CA ASP A 196 7.74 6.98 2.25
C ASP A 196 7.88 5.46 2.17
N LEU A 197 7.26 4.70 3.08
CA LEU A 197 7.19 3.25 3.04
C LEU A 197 6.62 2.69 1.71
N CYS A 198 5.54 3.26 1.17
CA CYS A 198 5.05 2.90 -0.18
C CYS A 198 6.11 3.14 -1.25
N LEU A 199 6.87 4.24 -1.16
CA LEU A 199 7.92 4.59 -2.11
C LEU A 199 9.15 3.68 -1.94
N VAL A 200 9.56 3.35 -0.71
CA VAL A 200 10.61 2.36 -0.38
C VAL A 200 10.26 1.01 -0.98
N MET A 201 9.04 0.51 -0.72
CA MET A 201 8.57 -0.75 -1.30
C MET A 201 8.50 -0.68 -2.83
N SER A 202 8.04 0.43 -3.40
CA SER A 202 8.00 0.58 -4.86
C SER A 202 9.39 0.49 -5.50
N ARG A 203 10.40 1.18 -4.94
CA ARG A 203 11.79 1.12 -5.42
C ARG A 203 12.43 -0.26 -5.21
N ARG A 204 12.09 -0.98 -4.13
CA ARG A 204 12.62 -2.33 -3.87
C ARG A 204 11.99 -3.40 -4.77
N LEU A 205 10.78 -3.17 -5.29
CA LEU A 205 10.04 -4.15 -6.10
C LEU A 205 9.97 -3.83 -7.60
N GLY A 206 10.38 -2.63 -8.04
CA GLY A 206 10.20 -2.17 -9.43
C GLY A 206 8.75 -1.92 -9.84
N GLU A 207 7.82 -1.91 -8.87
CA GLU A 207 6.37 -1.92 -9.08
C GLU A 207 5.68 -0.85 -8.24
N ALA A 208 4.56 -0.31 -8.74
CA ALA A 208 3.88 0.81 -8.10
C ALA A 208 3.02 0.39 -6.89
N VAL A 209 3.65 0.26 -5.71
CA VAL A 209 2.98 -0.03 -4.43
C VAL A 209 2.16 1.18 -3.97
N LYS A 210 0.95 0.94 -3.47
CA LYS A 210 0.01 1.98 -3.05
C LYS A 210 -0.51 1.75 -1.64
N LEU A 211 -0.91 2.84 -0.99
CA LEU A 211 -1.65 2.78 0.25
C LEU A 211 -3.14 2.50 -0.03
N LYS A 212 -3.64 1.37 0.47
CA LYS A 212 -5.05 1.00 0.38
C LYS A 212 -5.86 1.76 1.42
N LEU A 213 -6.73 2.66 0.95
CA LEU A 213 -7.55 3.52 1.79
C LEU A 213 -9.05 3.28 1.55
N PRO A 214 -9.90 3.35 2.60
CA PRO A 214 -11.34 3.50 2.43
C PRO A 214 -11.67 4.71 1.56
N ARG A 215 -12.73 4.61 0.74
CA ARG A 215 -13.12 5.67 -0.21
C ARG A 215 -13.30 7.03 0.48
N ALA A 216 -13.87 7.08 1.69
CA ALA A 216 -14.04 8.30 2.47
C ALA A 216 -12.68 8.96 2.82
N HIS A 217 -11.70 8.16 3.25
CA HIS A 217 -10.34 8.63 3.59
C HIS A 217 -9.54 9.08 2.37
N SER A 218 -9.84 8.52 1.20
CA SER A 218 -9.32 8.96 -0.09
C SER A 218 -9.97 10.24 -0.63
N THR A 219 -11.13 10.65 -0.11
CA THR A 219 -11.81 11.88 -0.53
C THR A 219 -11.67 13.02 0.46
N ASP A 220 -11.51 12.73 1.76
CA ASP A 220 -11.42 13.74 2.80
C ASP A 220 -10.30 13.39 3.82
N PRO A 221 -9.17 14.13 3.82
CA PRO A 221 -8.07 13.89 4.75
C PRO A 221 -8.38 14.37 6.17
N VAL A 222 -9.37 15.25 6.38
CA VAL A 222 -9.79 15.69 7.71
C VAL A 222 -10.59 14.59 8.38
N VAL A 223 -11.47 13.91 7.63
CA VAL A 223 -12.15 12.69 8.10
C VAL A 223 -11.12 11.60 8.39
N ARG A 224 -10.18 11.34 7.46
CA ARG A 224 -9.11 10.37 7.69
C ARG A 224 -8.30 10.65 8.96
N LEU A 225 -7.80 11.89 9.11
CA LEU A 225 -7.02 12.29 10.29
C LEU A 225 -7.83 12.10 11.58
N LYS A 226 -9.10 12.52 11.59
CA LYS A 226 -10.00 12.34 12.74
C LYS A 226 -10.20 10.87 13.11
N ASP A 227 -10.48 10.03 12.12
CA ASP A 227 -10.74 8.60 12.33
C ASP A 227 -9.47 7.87 12.80
N ASP A 228 -8.31 8.16 12.21
CA ASP A 228 -7.03 7.57 12.61
C ASP A 228 -6.58 8.09 14.01
N CYS A 229 -6.90 9.34 14.38
CA CYS A 229 -6.75 9.86 15.74
C CYS A 229 -7.65 9.14 16.75
N GLU A 230 -8.85 8.73 16.35
CA GLU A 230 -9.77 7.94 17.18
C GLU A 230 -9.24 6.51 17.38
N VAL A 231 -8.72 5.87 16.34
CA VAL A 231 -8.02 4.56 16.43
C VAL A 231 -6.80 4.65 17.34
N LEU A 232 -5.91 5.64 17.16
CA LEU A 232 -4.75 5.81 18.03
C LEU A 232 -5.16 6.08 19.49
N ALA A 233 -6.18 6.91 19.71
CA ALA A 233 -6.62 7.27 21.05
C ALA A 233 -7.24 6.09 21.81
N LYS A 234 -8.05 5.28 21.12
CA LYS A 234 -8.83 4.16 21.69
C LYS A 234 -8.05 2.85 21.69
N ASP A 235 -7.60 2.41 20.52
CA ASP A 235 -7.03 1.07 20.31
C ASP A 235 -5.51 1.04 20.49
N LYS A 236 -4.87 2.22 20.62
CA LYS A 236 -3.43 2.40 20.84
C LYS A 236 -2.55 1.82 19.72
N ILE A 237 -3.08 1.77 18.51
CA ILE A 237 -2.37 1.31 17.32
C ILE A 237 -2.28 2.39 16.26
N LEU A 238 -1.21 2.36 15.48
CA LEU A 238 -1.09 3.00 14.20
C LEU A 238 -1.07 1.91 13.13
N LYS A 239 -1.91 2.00 12.09
CA LYS A 239 -1.98 0.98 11.04
C LYS A 239 -2.06 1.53 9.62
N CYS A 240 -1.69 0.70 8.65
CA CYS A 240 -1.87 0.94 7.23
C CYS A 240 -1.95 -0.38 6.45
N ILE A 241 -2.40 -0.31 5.21
CA ILE A 241 -2.48 -1.47 4.32
C ILE A 241 -1.81 -1.11 2.99
N LEU A 242 -0.85 -1.90 2.55
CA LEU A 242 -0.10 -1.73 1.31
C LEU A 242 -0.66 -2.67 0.22
N GLU A 243 -1.23 -2.08 -0.82
CA GLU A 243 -1.64 -2.75 -2.05
C GLU A 243 -0.40 -2.93 -2.93
N ILE A 244 0.10 -4.17 -3.02
CA ILE A 244 1.24 -4.54 -3.85
C ILE A 244 0.72 -5.25 -5.12
N PRO A 245 1.05 -4.78 -6.34
CA PRO A 245 0.60 -5.41 -7.58
C PRO A 245 0.92 -6.91 -7.63
N ASN A 246 -0.06 -7.71 -8.04
CA ASN A 246 0.04 -9.17 -8.23
C ASN A 246 0.40 -10.00 -6.97
N ALA A 247 0.43 -9.41 -5.77
CA ALA A 247 0.61 -10.14 -4.53
C ALA A 247 -0.61 -11.03 -4.20
N ALA A 248 -0.42 -12.03 -3.34
CA ALA A 248 -1.49 -12.96 -2.94
C ALA A 248 -2.64 -12.29 -2.15
N THR A 249 -2.34 -11.17 -1.50
CA THR A 249 -3.25 -10.31 -0.73
C THR A 249 -2.50 -9.01 -0.40
N ASP A 250 -3.15 -8.03 0.19
CA ASP A 250 -2.47 -6.81 0.66
C ASP A 250 -1.64 -7.10 1.92
N VAL A 251 -0.59 -6.29 2.16
CA VAL A 251 0.19 -6.33 3.40
C VAL A 251 -0.42 -5.34 4.41
N GLU A 252 -0.90 -5.81 5.55
CA GLU A 252 -1.26 -4.94 6.68
C GLU A 252 -0.03 -4.70 7.55
N VAL A 253 0.18 -3.45 7.97
CA VAL A 253 1.27 -3.06 8.88
C VAL A 253 0.68 -2.34 10.08
N VAL A 254 1.00 -2.80 11.28
CA VAL A 254 0.48 -2.29 12.55
C VAL A 254 1.64 -2.03 13.51
N ALA A 255 1.78 -0.79 13.95
CA ALA A 255 2.60 -0.43 15.10
C ALA A 255 1.70 -0.38 16.35
N ASP A 256 1.89 -1.33 17.27
CA ASP A 256 1.15 -1.43 18.53
C ASP A 256 1.92 -0.69 19.62
N LEU A 257 1.41 0.45 20.10
CA LEU A 257 2.07 1.28 21.11
C LEU A 257 2.00 0.66 22.52
N THR A 258 1.07 -0.29 22.74
CA THR A 258 0.90 -0.97 24.03
C THR A 258 1.98 -2.04 24.18
N LYS A 259 2.11 -2.91 23.17
CA LYS A 259 3.13 -3.95 23.12
C LYS A 259 4.51 -3.40 22.74
N ARG A 260 4.58 -2.25 22.06
CA ARG A 260 5.78 -1.65 21.46
C ARG A 260 6.43 -2.57 20.41
N THR A 261 5.56 -3.17 19.60
CA THR A 261 5.88 -4.08 18.49
C THR A 261 5.47 -3.49 17.15
N ILE A 262 6.26 -3.77 16.10
CA ILE A 262 5.84 -3.64 14.71
C ILE A 262 5.36 -5.01 14.23
N ILE A 263 4.17 -5.07 13.63
CA ILE A 263 3.56 -6.28 13.10
C ILE A 263 3.30 -6.06 11.62
N CYS A 264 3.75 -6.99 10.77
CA CYS A 264 3.43 -7.01 9.34
C CYS A 264 2.68 -8.31 9.04
N SER A 265 1.50 -8.27 8.41
CA SER A 265 0.69 -9.47 8.17
C SER A 265 0.07 -9.53 6.77
N MET A 266 -0.25 -10.76 6.36
CA MET A 266 -0.97 -11.08 5.12
C MET A 266 -1.99 -12.18 5.41
N LYS A 267 -3.24 -11.95 5.00
CA LYS A 267 -4.36 -12.88 5.21
C LYS A 267 -4.78 -13.57 3.92
N LEU A 268 -4.63 -14.90 3.87
CA LEU A 268 -4.95 -15.75 2.72
C LEU A 268 -6.17 -16.63 2.99
N ALA A 269 -7.01 -16.85 1.97
CA ALA A 269 -8.03 -17.88 2.00
C ALA A 269 -7.39 -19.29 1.98
N ALA A 270 -7.91 -20.21 2.78
CA ALA A 270 -7.43 -21.58 2.85
C ALA A 270 -8.00 -22.45 1.70
N PRO A 271 -7.27 -23.48 1.23
CA PRO A 271 -7.67 -24.31 0.10
C PRO A 271 -8.95 -25.10 0.38
N GLN A 272 -10.02 -24.82 -0.37
CA GLN A 272 -11.33 -25.44 -0.17
C GLN A 272 -11.41 -26.88 -0.71
N ASP A 273 -10.51 -27.26 -1.63
CA ASP A 273 -10.36 -28.63 -2.12
C ASP A 273 -9.90 -29.61 -1.03
N LYS A 274 -9.34 -29.10 0.07
CA LYS A 274 -8.78 -29.91 1.17
C LYS A 274 -9.77 -29.96 2.32
N LYS A 275 -10.14 -31.19 2.72
CA LYS A 275 -11.08 -31.42 3.84
C LYS A 275 -10.41 -31.37 5.23
N ARG A 276 -9.17 -31.86 5.37
CA ARG A 276 -8.44 -31.94 6.65
C ARG A 276 -7.73 -30.62 6.98
N ALA A 277 -7.69 -30.26 8.26
CA ALA A 277 -7.03 -29.06 8.76
C ALA A 277 -5.50 -29.08 8.52
N THR A 278 -4.78 -30.09 9.01
CA THR A 278 -3.39 -30.42 8.61
C THR A 278 -3.10 -30.26 7.12
N ALA A 279 -3.99 -30.70 6.22
CA ALA A 279 -3.78 -30.61 4.78
C ALA A 279 -3.86 -29.16 4.25
N ARG A 280 -4.66 -28.29 4.89
CA ARG A 280 -4.71 -26.84 4.61
C ARG A 280 -3.46 -26.14 5.16
N VAL A 281 -3.02 -26.49 6.38
CA VAL A 281 -1.80 -25.93 7.00
C VAL A 281 -0.56 -26.32 6.18
N ASN A 282 -0.42 -27.59 5.81
CA ASN A 282 0.71 -28.08 5.01
C ASN A 282 0.77 -27.42 3.61
N TRP A 283 -0.37 -27.05 3.01
CA TRP A 283 -0.37 -26.26 1.77
C TRP A 283 0.25 -24.85 1.94
N LEU A 284 0.06 -24.22 3.10
CA LEU A 284 0.69 -22.94 3.42
C LEU A 284 2.17 -23.13 3.78
N ALA A 285 2.48 -24.09 4.66
CA ALA A 285 3.83 -24.39 5.12
C ALA A 285 4.82 -24.61 3.95
N ARG A 286 4.41 -25.34 2.91
CA ARG A 286 5.24 -25.55 1.70
C ARG A 286 5.62 -24.26 0.96
N GLN A 287 4.79 -23.23 1.00
CA GLN A 287 5.10 -21.93 0.37
C GLN A 287 6.16 -21.17 1.17
N LEU A 288 6.24 -21.43 2.47
CA LEU A 288 7.14 -20.78 3.43
C LEU A 288 8.36 -21.65 3.80
N ALA A 289 8.56 -22.81 3.16
CA ALA A 289 9.66 -23.73 3.46
C ALA A 289 11.08 -23.17 3.18
N LYS A 290 11.18 -22.01 2.53
CA LYS A 290 12.42 -21.23 2.34
C LYS A 290 12.32 -19.83 2.97
N ALA A 291 11.40 -19.61 3.90
CA ALA A 291 11.33 -18.40 4.71
C ALA A 291 12.29 -18.52 5.89
N ASP A 292 12.90 -17.41 6.27
CA ASP A 292 13.41 -17.25 7.63
C ASP A 292 12.21 -17.36 8.61
N PRO A 293 12.23 -18.30 9.57
CA PRO A 293 11.15 -18.45 10.54
C PRO A 293 11.25 -17.52 11.76
N GLU A 294 12.34 -16.76 11.93
CA GLU A 294 12.51 -15.90 13.11
C GLU A 294 11.46 -14.77 13.13
N GLY A 295 10.80 -14.60 14.28
CA GLY A 295 9.71 -13.61 14.46
C GLY A 295 8.46 -13.86 13.61
N MET A 296 8.40 -14.95 12.84
CA MET A 296 7.26 -15.31 11.97
C MET A 296 6.29 -16.24 12.69
N TYR A 297 4.99 -16.01 12.49
CA TYR A 297 3.91 -16.80 13.07
C TYR A 297 2.83 -17.09 12.01
N ILE A 298 2.14 -18.22 12.18
CA ILE A 298 0.92 -18.54 11.43
C ILE A 298 -0.23 -18.63 12.42
N LYS A 299 -1.32 -17.92 12.10
CA LYS A 299 -2.61 -18.00 12.78
C LYS A 299 -3.64 -18.64 11.86
N ALA A 300 -4.28 -19.70 12.35
CA ALA A 300 -5.30 -20.46 11.64
C ALA A 300 -6.69 -19.96 12.03
N LEU A 301 -7.37 -19.30 11.08
CA LEU A 301 -8.66 -18.67 11.28
C LEU A 301 -9.78 -19.65 10.87
N ARG A 302 -10.81 -19.79 11.71
CA ARG A 302 -11.90 -20.76 11.52
C ARG A 302 -13.26 -20.06 11.38
N PRO A 303 -14.24 -20.68 10.69
CA PRO A 303 -15.56 -20.10 10.54
C PRO A 303 -16.36 -20.09 11.86
N GLY A 304 -17.24 -19.10 12.01
CA GLY A 304 -18.18 -19.01 13.13
C GLY A 304 -17.51 -18.55 14.42
N ARG A 305 -17.66 -19.33 15.50
CA ARG A 305 -17.06 -19.09 16.83
C ARG A 305 -16.02 -20.16 17.20
N ALA A 306 -15.53 -20.92 16.22
CA ALA A 306 -14.48 -21.91 16.46
C ALA A 306 -13.16 -21.23 16.80
N GLU A 307 -12.40 -21.85 17.70
CA GLU A 307 -11.15 -21.30 18.25
C GLU A 307 -10.08 -21.07 17.16
N GLU A 308 -9.45 -19.90 17.20
CA GLU A 308 -8.30 -19.55 16.36
C GLU A 308 -7.03 -20.07 17.02
N THR A 309 -6.21 -20.84 16.30
CA THR A 309 -4.94 -21.37 16.80
C THR A 309 -3.77 -20.60 16.20
N GLN A 310 -2.65 -20.50 16.91
CA GLN A 310 -1.46 -19.75 16.47
C GLN A 310 -0.20 -20.48 16.93
N ALA A 311 0.81 -20.54 16.07
CA ALA A 311 2.12 -21.11 16.37
C ALA A 311 3.25 -20.38 15.60
N PRO A 312 4.50 -20.40 16.10
CA PRO A 312 5.67 -19.94 15.35
C PRO A 312 5.84 -20.68 14.01
N LEU A 313 6.35 -20.01 13.00
CA LEU A 313 6.55 -20.61 11.67
C LEU A 313 7.48 -21.83 11.72
N ALA A 314 8.52 -21.80 12.56
CA ALA A 314 9.44 -22.94 12.77
C ALA A 314 8.69 -24.22 13.21
N GLU A 315 7.75 -24.10 14.15
CA GLU A 315 6.96 -25.23 14.65
C GLU A 315 6.01 -25.75 13.57
N VAL A 316 5.35 -24.86 12.81
CA VAL A 316 4.42 -25.24 11.74
C VAL A 316 5.14 -25.88 10.54
N LEU A 317 6.39 -25.50 10.29
CA LEU A 317 7.24 -26.13 9.26
C LEU A 317 7.71 -27.53 9.69
N ALA A 318 7.94 -27.74 10.99
CA ALA A 318 8.31 -29.05 11.55
C ALA A 318 7.10 -30.00 11.65
N ASP A 319 5.98 -29.52 12.19
CA ASP A 319 4.71 -30.26 12.28
C ASP A 319 3.49 -29.36 11.97
N PRO A 320 2.87 -29.50 10.77
CA PRO A 320 1.62 -28.84 10.44
C PRO A 320 0.42 -29.15 11.35
N ALA A 321 0.48 -30.18 12.21
CA ALA A 321 -0.58 -30.51 13.15
C ALA A 321 -0.59 -29.62 14.42
N VAL A 322 0.46 -28.84 14.68
CA VAL A 322 0.52 -27.89 15.83
C VAL A 322 -0.62 -26.87 15.81
N LEU A 323 -1.21 -26.60 14.64
CA LEU A 323 -2.35 -25.69 14.48
C LEU A 323 -3.72 -26.40 14.47
N ASP A 324 -3.80 -27.73 14.56
CA ASP A 324 -5.08 -28.44 14.64
C ASP A 324 -5.71 -28.30 16.04
N LEU A 325 -7.04 -28.43 16.13
CA LEU A 325 -7.75 -28.39 17.40
C LEU A 325 -7.85 -29.82 17.98
N PRO A 326 -7.43 -30.08 19.22
CA PRO A 326 -7.42 -31.43 19.77
C PRO A 326 -8.82 -32.07 19.84
N ASN A 327 -9.86 -31.24 20.00
CA ASN A 327 -11.25 -31.68 20.18
C ASN A 327 -12.19 -31.24 19.03
N SER A 328 -11.68 -30.85 17.85
CA SER A 328 -12.53 -30.34 16.77
C SER A 328 -11.97 -30.56 15.37
N ALA A 329 -12.79 -31.12 14.48
CA ALA A 329 -12.49 -31.31 13.07
C ALA A 329 -12.73 -30.04 12.19
N VAL A 330 -13.02 -28.88 12.80
CA VAL A 330 -13.28 -27.64 12.05
C VAL A 330 -11.99 -27.14 11.40
N ALA A 331 -11.91 -27.30 10.09
CA ALA A 331 -10.75 -26.87 9.29
C ALA A 331 -10.69 -25.34 9.12
N PRO A 332 -9.49 -24.72 9.18
CA PRO A 332 -9.31 -23.29 8.93
C PRO A 332 -9.85 -22.86 7.56
N ASN A 333 -10.58 -21.75 7.50
CA ASN A 333 -11.06 -21.17 6.24
C ASN A 333 -10.14 -20.05 5.71
N ALA A 334 -9.27 -19.51 6.57
CA ALA A 334 -8.23 -18.57 6.21
C ALA A 334 -7.00 -18.77 7.12
N PHE A 335 -5.87 -18.24 6.67
CA PHE A 335 -4.65 -18.12 7.45
C PHE A 335 -4.21 -16.67 7.48
N GLU A 336 -3.70 -16.23 8.61
CA GLU A 336 -2.97 -14.98 8.75
C GLU A 336 -1.51 -15.32 9.05
N ILE A 337 -0.62 -14.90 8.16
CA ILE A 337 0.82 -15.03 8.31
C ILE A 337 1.30 -13.67 8.79
N PHE A 338 2.02 -13.60 9.90
CA PHE A 338 2.52 -12.33 10.41
C PHE A 338 3.93 -12.43 10.96
N TYR A 339 4.70 -11.36 10.72
CA TYR A 339 5.97 -11.06 11.36
C TYR A 339 5.74 -10.13 12.54
N MET A 340 6.39 -10.39 13.68
CA MET A 340 6.35 -9.53 14.85
C MET A 340 7.78 -9.17 15.27
N MET A 341 8.08 -7.87 15.25
CA MET A 341 9.33 -7.30 15.73
C MET A 341 9.07 -6.54 17.04
N ASP A 342 9.61 -7.02 18.15
CA ASP A 342 9.58 -6.30 19.43
C ASP A 342 10.74 -5.28 19.50
N LEU A 343 10.38 -4.01 19.70
CA LEU A 343 11.34 -2.92 19.83
C LEU A 343 11.54 -2.49 21.28
N ALA A 344 10.74 -2.98 22.22
CA ALA A 344 10.80 -2.69 23.65
C ALA A 344 10.99 -1.20 23.97
N GLY A 345 12.17 -0.80 24.44
CA GLY A 345 12.51 0.61 24.71
C GLY A 345 12.77 1.45 23.45
N ARG A 346 13.27 0.81 22.37
CA ARG A 346 13.66 1.46 21.11
C ARG A 346 12.46 2.04 20.34
N PHE A 347 11.28 1.45 20.53
CA PHE A 347 10.02 1.90 19.91
C PHE A 347 9.73 3.39 20.13
N GLY A 348 10.07 3.94 21.30
CA GLY A 348 9.89 5.36 21.62
C GLY A 348 10.95 6.29 21.02
N GLY A 349 11.93 5.78 20.28
CA GLY A 349 12.96 6.57 19.61
C GLY A 349 12.48 7.04 18.23
N ASN A 350 12.34 8.35 18.05
CA ASN A 350 11.67 8.94 16.88
C ASN A 350 12.25 8.51 15.52
N LYS A 351 13.58 8.38 15.41
CA LYS A 351 14.27 7.89 14.21
C LYS A 351 14.26 6.38 14.12
N ILE A 352 14.68 5.72 15.21
CA ILE A 352 14.80 4.26 15.31
C ILE A 352 13.48 3.56 14.93
N PHE A 353 12.33 4.10 15.35
CA PHE A 353 11.03 3.56 14.95
C PHE A 353 10.83 3.51 13.43
N ILE A 354 11.30 4.53 12.70
CA ILE A 354 11.24 4.60 11.23
C ILE A 354 12.26 3.62 10.62
N ASP A 355 13.50 3.63 11.11
CA ASP A 355 14.57 2.74 10.62
C ASP A 355 14.18 1.24 10.74
N GLU A 356 13.58 0.85 11.87
CA GLU A 356 13.10 -0.51 12.13
C GLU A 356 11.84 -0.85 11.30
N LEU A 357 10.96 0.12 11.02
CA LEU A 357 9.79 -0.07 10.15
C LEU A 357 10.18 -0.25 8.67
N GLU A 358 11.09 0.58 8.17
CA GLU A 358 11.72 0.45 6.84
C GLU A 358 12.52 -0.86 6.69
N THR A 359 12.87 -1.52 7.80
CA THR A 359 13.53 -2.82 7.83
C THR A 359 12.52 -3.97 7.89
N ALA A 360 11.56 -3.92 8.81
CA ALA A 360 10.59 -4.98 9.08
C ALA A 360 9.66 -5.26 7.88
N VAL A 361 9.17 -4.23 7.20
CA VAL A 361 8.18 -4.38 6.13
C VAL A 361 8.78 -5.02 4.87
N PRO A 362 9.95 -4.58 4.34
CA PRO A 362 10.62 -5.30 3.27
C PRO A 362 11.05 -6.71 3.66
N HIS A 363 11.56 -6.91 4.88
CA HIS A 363 11.94 -8.24 5.38
C HIS A 363 10.75 -9.21 5.38
N PHE A 364 9.60 -8.80 5.93
CA PHE A 364 8.39 -9.63 5.89
C PHE A 364 7.93 -9.95 4.46
N TYR A 365 7.94 -8.96 3.56
CA TYR A 365 7.54 -9.21 2.17
C TYR A 365 8.53 -10.13 1.44
N GLU A 366 9.83 -9.98 1.66
CA GLU A 366 10.86 -10.86 1.10
C GLU A 366 10.75 -12.29 1.66
N GLN A 367 10.55 -12.43 2.98
CA GLN A 367 10.59 -13.73 3.63
C GLN A 367 9.28 -14.50 3.50
N ALA A 368 8.13 -13.85 3.57
CA ALA A 368 6.82 -14.46 3.40
C ALA A 368 6.10 -13.95 2.15
N GLY A 369 5.86 -12.64 2.05
CA GLY A 369 4.90 -12.04 1.13
C GLY A 369 5.04 -12.45 -0.35
N GLN A 370 6.24 -12.36 -0.91
CA GLN A 370 6.53 -12.71 -2.30
C GLN A 370 6.44 -14.22 -2.60
N LYS A 371 6.51 -15.07 -1.57
CA LYS A 371 6.47 -16.55 -1.68
C LYS A 371 5.04 -17.08 -1.61
N LEU A 372 4.13 -16.32 -0.99
CA LEU A 372 2.71 -16.65 -0.88
C LEU A 372 2.00 -16.62 -2.24
N ARG A 373 1.02 -17.51 -2.42
CA ARG A 373 0.15 -17.59 -3.59
C ARG A 373 -1.29 -17.75 -3.13
N ALA A 374 -2.17 -16.89 -3.63
CA ALA A 374 -3.60 -17.00 -3.36
C ALA A 374 -4.13 -18.35 -3.88
N TRP A 375 -5.00 -19.00 -3.10
CA TRP A 375 -5.65 -20.22 -3.57
C TRP A 375 -6.67 -19.88 -4.67
N VAL A 376 -6.59 -20.61 -5.78
CA VAL A 376 -7.52 -20.52 -6.92
C VAL A 376 -8.24 -21.86 -7.04
N PRO A 377 -9.58 -21.90 -7.17
CA PRO A 377 -10.29 -23.16 -7.36
C PRO A 377 -9.86 -23.84 -8.67
N PRO A 378 -9.73 -25.18 -8.69
CA PRO A 378 -9.39 -25.91 -9.91
C PRO A 378 -10.50 -25.75 -10.96
N PRO A 379 -10.18 -25.67 -12.27
CA PRO A 379 -11.19 -25.60 -13.31
C PRO A 379 -12.19 -26.77 -13.24
N PRO A 380 -13.49 -26.53 -13.50
CA PRO A 380 -14.49 -27.58 -13.54
C PRO A 380 -14.14 -28.58 -14.64
N LYS A 381 -14.24 -29.87 -14.34
CA LYS A 381 -13.99 -30.95 -15.30
C LYS A 381 -15.27 -31.30 -16.04
N ILE A 382 -15.17 -31.50 -17.36
CA ILE A 382 -16.29 -32.02 -18.16
C ILE A 382 -16.71 -33.38 -17.59
N HIS A 383 -17.99 -33.54 -17.26
CA HIS A 383 -18.54 -34.83 -16.88
C HIS A 383 -18.56 -35.75 -18.10
N ARG A 384 -18.00 -36.97 -17.98
CA ARG A 384 -17.93 -37.94 -19.08
C ARG A 384 -19.29 -38.51 -19.50
N ARG A 385 -20.31 -38.38 -18.66
CA ARG A 385 -21.71 -38.67 -18.99
C ARG A 385 -22.43 -37.34 -19.11
N ASP A 386 -23.14 -37.14 -20.22
CA ASP A 386 -24.09 -36.05 -20.33
C ASP A 386 -25.33 -36.40 -19.47
N PRO A 387 -25.71 -35.59 -18.48
CA PRO A 387 -26.90 -35.84 -17.67
C PRO A 387 -28.21 -35.80 -18.47
N ALA A 388 -28.22 -35.33 -19.72
CA ALA A 388 -29.37 -35.44 -20.62
C ALA A 388 -29.52 -36.83 -21.26
N THR A 389 -28.44 -37.64 -21.35
CA THR A 389 -28.52 -39.04 -21.79
C THR A 389 -28.83 -39.96 -20.61
N THR A 390 -30.13 -40.10 -20.31
CA THR A 390 -30.63 -41.18 -19.47
C THR A 390 -30.61 -42.47 -20.28
N GLU A 391 -29.65 -43.37 -20.02
CA GLU A 391 -29.67 -44.72 -20.59
C GLU A 391 -30.91 -45.47 -20.04
N GLN A 392 -31.92 -45.66 -20.90
CA GLN A 392 -32.93 -46.68 -20.69
C GLN A 392 -32.23 -48.04 -20.79
N ALA A 393 -31.99 -48.69 -19.66
CA ALA A 393 -31.56 -50.08 -19.66
C ALA A 393 -32.69 -50.95 -20.23
N PRO A 394 -32.43 -51.86 -21.18
CA PRO A 394 -33.43 -52.83 -21.60
C PRO A 394 -33.70 -53.81 -20.46
N GLU A 395 -34.97 -54.17 -20.27
CA GLU A 395 -35.36 -55.28 -19.40
C GLU A 395 -34.76 -56.59 -19.92
N PRO A 396 -34.34 -57.52 -19.03
CA PRO A 396 -33.90 -58.84 -19.46
C PRO A 396 -35.12 -59.64 -19.96
N ALA A 397 -35.11 -60.03 -21.24
CA ALA A 397 -36.11 -60.92 -21.79
C ALA A 397 -35.93 -62.34 -21.23
N GLU A 398 -37.02 -62.93 -20.74
CA GLU A 398 -37.11 -64.35 -20.38
C GLU A 398 -36.93 -65.22 -21.63
N CYS A 399 -36.20 -66.34 -21.48
CA CYS A 399 -36.13 -67.43 -22.46
C CYS A 399 -35.99 -68.74 -21.68
N ASP A 400 -37.10 -69.26 -21.18
CA ASP A 400 -37.24 -70.69 -20.93
C ASP A 400 -37.37 -71.41 -22.29
N GLU A 401 -36.62 -72.49 -22.49
CA GLU A 401 -37.12 -73.73 -23.11
C GLU A 401 -36.07 -74.86 -22.98
N GLU A 402 -36.38 -75.82 -22.11
CA GLU A 402 -35.85 -77.19 -22.14
C GLU A 402 -36.68 -78.00 -23.18
N PRO A 403 -36.19 -79.12 -23.76
CA PRO A 403 -36.12 -80.37 -22.98
C PRO A 403 -35.04 -81.42 -23.38
N GLY A 404 -34.64 -82.22 -22.38
CA GLY A 404 -34.42 -83.68 -22.36
C GLY A 404 -33.69 -84.48 -23.46
N ASP A 405 -32.79 -85.39 -23.03
CA ASP A 405 -32.85 -86.84 -23.35
C ASP A 405 -32.13 -87.66 -22.25
N ASP A 406 -32.52 -88.93 -22.12
CA ASP A 406 -32.14 -89.90 -21.07
C ASP A 406 -30.83 -90.69 -21.34
N ARG A 407 -30.37 -91.40 -20.29
CA ARG A 407 -29.59 -92.69 -20.21
C ARG A 407 -28.37 -92.58 -19.25
N GLU A 408 -28.22 -93.40 -18.19
CA GLU A 408 -27.91 -94.86 -18.17
C GLU A 408 -26.66 -95.20 -19.02
N GLU A 409 -25.69 -96.06 -18.71
CA GLU A 409 -25.40 -97.07 -17.67
C GLU A 409 -23.87 -97.00 -17.42
N VAL A 410 -23.26 -97.29 -16.26
CA VAL A 410 -23.72 -97.77 -14.94
C VAL A 410 -23.15 -96.85 -13.86
#